data_AF-A0A6A4V8A7-F1
#
_entry.id   AF-A0A6A4V8A7-F1
#
_cell.length_a   1.000
_cell.length_b   1.000
_cell.length_c   1.000
_cell.angle_alpha   90.00
_cell.angle_beta   90.00
_cell.angle_gamma   90.00
#
_symmetry.space_group_name_H-M   'P 1'
#
loop_
_entity.id
_entity.type
_entity.pdbx_description
1 polymer ?
#
loop_
_entity_poly.entity_id
_entity_poly.type
_entity_poly.pdbx_seq_one_letter_code
_entity_poly.pdbx_strand_id
1 'polypeptide(L)'
;MPSASCWLWALRPSRVCEILLWVTFLGLATFEWVQYRSEPTLTMVELEPAELPRFTVCPGYQSNGSMTNKPRSTALHHMWFIVNETAYHNTSFRKMYIDYGLSIGDMLGRRIENENTSRDSTGDVVYRTPKGFWLRTFLKSGVCYMYQPHGQQDNKASPFLGPTIRLLEHPEFTQRSTKSSYMMRFHGSEVPFKAIEFFHKDIPRVVIREAENLLITVRLNKYKSPSLRRKPCNKTPGYSLSGCLSQCFYQKQKEKIGCTMPWMDLDGKGCTFYSRDFAIPPTSGYPEDCGCLPACLEDRIDVIVGRSPIVNRKGYTYVTIKFEYEAETRITTLSYSIRDLVANVGGHIGLFLGTSILSLLLRGFAALQELHRQKQSPVISIQSDGK
;
A
#
# COMPACT_ATOMS: atom_id res chain seq x y z
N MET A 1 -50.77 3.14 -64.28
CA MET A 1 -50.52 1.75 -63.83
C MET A 1 -50.03 1.82 -62.39
N PRO A 2 -50.83 1.38 -61.41
CA PRO A 2 -50.47 1.47 -60.00
C PRO A 2 -49.59 0.31 -59.56
N SER A 3 -48.71 0.66 -58.64
CA SER A 3 -47.70 -0.11 -57.91
C SER A 3 -48.16 -1.46 -57.38
N ALA A 4 -47.45 -2.50 -57.79
CA ALA A 4 -47.40 -3.79 -57.11
C ALA A 4 -46.22 -3.78 -56.12
N SER A 5 -46.45 -3.32 -54.88
CA SER A 5 -45.49 -3.48 -53.79
C SER A 5 -46.21 -3.60 -52.45
N CYS A 6 -45.85 -4.62 -51.67
CA CYS A 6 -46.15 -4.81 -50.24
C CYS A 6 -47.57 -5.24 -49.82
N TRP A 7 -47.92 -6.50 -50.10
CA TRP A 7 -48.99 -7.25 -49.40
C TRP A 7 -48.47 -8.51 -48.68
N LEU A 8 -47.21 -8.53 -48.23
CA LEU A 8 -46.56 -9.71 -47.64
C LEU A 8 -46.45 -9.69 -46.10
N TRP A 9 -47.30 -8.93 -45.39
CA TRP A 9 -47.23 -8.78 -43.92
C TRP A 9 -48.48 -9.24 -43.15
N ALA A 10 -49.34 -10.08 -43.74
CA ALA A 10 -50.54 -10.61 -43.08
C ALA A 10 -50.42 -12.07 -42.59
N LEU A 11 -49.19 -12.58 -42.43
CA LEU A 11 -48.98 -13.85 -41.72
C LEU A 11 -48.90 -13.53 -40.23
N ARG A 12 -49.91 -13.97 -39.47
CA ARG A 12 -49.87 -13.99 -37.99
C ARG A 12 -48.48 -14.51 -37.59
N PRO A 13 -47.66 -13.74 -36.86
CA PRO A 13 -46.39 -14.24 -36.38
C PRO A 13 -46.69 -15.54 -35.65
N SER A 14 -46.15 -16.64 -36.16
CA SER A 14 -46.33 -17.94 -35.53
C SER A 14 -45.78 -17.82 -34.11
N ARG A 15 -46.39 -18.50 -33.14
CA ARG A 15 -45.90 -18.54 -31.74
C ARG A 15 -44.40 -18.87 -31.65
N VAL A 16 -43.86 -19.56 -32.66
CA VAL A 16 -42.43 -19.86 -32.82
C VAL A 16 -41.58 -18.59 -32.92
N CYS A 17 -42.00 -17.58 -33.67
CA CYS A 17 -41.26 -16.33 -33.83
C CYS A 17 -41.19 -15.53 -32.52
N GLU A 18 -42.30 -15.50 -31.77
CA GLU A 18 -42.37 -14.87 -30.46
C GLU A 18 -41.46 -15.58 -29.45
N ILE A 19 -41.49 -16.92 -29.40
CA ILE A 19 -40.61 -17.72 -28.53
C ILE A 19 -39.14 -17.48 -28.88
N LEU A 20 -38.78 -17.49 -30.17
CA LEU A 20 -37.40 -17.25 -30.60
C LEU A 20 -36.93 -15.85 -30.18
N LEU A 21 -37.78 -14.83 -30.29
CA LEU A 21 -37.46 -13.46 -29.88
C LEU A 21 -37.25 -13.34 -28.37
N TRP A 22 -38.08 -14.00 -27.55
CA TRP A 22 -37.87 -14.06 -26.10
C TRP A 22 -36.60 -14.82 -25.71
N VAL A 23 -36.31 -15.95 -26.37
CA VAL A 23 -35.10 -16.74 -26.11
C VAL A 23 -33.84 -15.95 -26.45
N THR A 24 -33.83 -15.26 -27.60
CA THR A 24 -32.70 -14.39 -27.99
C THR A 24 -32.53 -13.22 -27.04
N PHE A 25 -33.62 -12.56 -26.63
CA PHE A 25 -33.57 -11.49 -25.64
C PHE A 25 -33.01 -11.98 -24.29
N LEU A 26 -33.50 -13.10 -23.76
CA LEU A 26 -32.99 -13.69 -22.51
C LEU A 26 -31.51 -14.09 -22.63
N GLY A 27 -31.10 -14.62 -23.78
CA GLY A 27 -29.71 -14.93 -24.07
C GLY A 27 -28.80 -13.69 -24.01
N LEU A 28 -29.22 -12.59 -24.63
CA LEU A 28 -28.47 -11.33 -24.59
C LEU A 28 -28.45 -10.72 -23.18
N ALA A 29 -29.60 -10.69 -22.48
CA ALA A 29 -29.67 -10.16 -21.13
C ALA A 29 -28.82 -10.94 -20.14
N THR A 30 -28.79 -12.28 -20.25
CA THR A 30 -27.92 -13.13 -19.44
C THR A 30 -26.45 -12.93 -19.79
N PHE A 31 -26.10 -12.77 -21.06
CA PHE A 31 -24.74 -12.44 -21.48
C PHE A 31 -24.26 -11.10 -20.89
N GLU A 32 -25.04 -10.02 -21.04
CA GLU A 32 -24.71 -8.70 -20.47
C GLU A 32 -24.63 -8.78 -18.93
N TRP A 33 -25.50 -9.56 -18.30
CA TRP A 33 -25.45 -9.79 -16.85
C TRP A 33 -24.18 -10.52 -16.40
N VAL A 34 -23.75 -11.54 -17.16
CA VAL A 34 -22.49 -12.26 -16.91
C VAL A 34 -21.29 -11.32 -17.10
N GLN A 35 -21.30 -10.49 -18.14
CA GLN A 35 -20.27 -9.48 -18.37
C GLN A 35 -20.21 -8.48 -17.22
N TYR A 36 -21.35 -7.95 -16.76
CA TYR A 36 -21.41 -7.09 -15.56
C TYR A 36 -20.87 -7.79 -14.31
N ARG A 37 -21.28 -9.04 -14.06
CA ARG A 37 -20.83 -9.86 -12.93
C ARG A 37 -19.33 -10.16 -12.97
N SER A 38 -18.74 -10.20 -14.15
CA SER A 38 -17.29 -10.43 -14.31
C SER A 38 -16.44 -9.24 -13.87
N GLU A 39 -17.06 -8.06 -13.66
CA GLU A 39 -16.40 -6.81 -13.28
C GLU A 39 -15.16 -6.53 -14.15
N PRO A 40 -15.34 -6.39 -15.48
CA PRO A 40 -14.24 -6.20 -16.39
C PRO A 40 -13.59 -4.85 -16.09
N THR A 41 -12.26 -4.83 -16.18
CA THR A 41 -11.46 -3.66 -15.81
C THR A 41 -10.61 -3.21 -16.98
N LEU A 42 -10.53 -1.89 -17.17
CA LEU A 42 -9.60 -1.24 -18.08
C LEU A 42 -8.52 -0.56 -17.25
N THR A 43 -7.27 -0.64 -17.70
CA THR A 43 -6.15 0.10 -17.08
C THR A 43 -5.68 1.19 -18.02
N MET A 44 -5.61 2.42 -17.53
CA MET A 44 -5.00 3.55 -18.21
C MET A 44 -3.75 4.01 -17.44
N VAL A 45 -2.81 4.62 -18.15
CA VAL A 45 -1.60 5.19 -17.56
C VAL A 45 -1.70 6.69 -17.69
N GLU A 46 -1.58 7.38 -16.57
CA GLU A 46 -1.53 8.84 -16.48
C GLU A 46 -0.17 9.23 -15.93
N LEU A 47 0.41 10.31 -16.46
CA LEU A 47 1.65 10.89 -15.94
C LEU A 47 1.27 11.99 -14.96
N GLU A 48 1.65 11.82 -13.71
CA GLU A 48 1.41 12.80 -12.65
C GLU A 48 2.73 13.21 -11.99
N PRO A 49 2.82 14.41 -11.40
CA PRO A 49 3.92 14.77 -10.52
C PRO A 49 4.05 13.76 -9.38
N ALA A 50 5.22 13.14 -9.26
CA ALA A 50 5.53 12.18 -8.20
C ALA A 50 5.61 12.88 -6.84
N GLU A 51 5.00 12.27 -5.83
CA GLU A 51 5.33 12.59 -4.45
C GLU A 51 6.76 12.13 -4.17
N LEU A 52 7.50 12.93 -3.40
CA LEU A 52 8.88 12.58 -3.06
C LEU A 52 8.87 11.39 -2.09
N PRO A 53 9.48 10.24 -2.46
CA PRO A 53 9.48 9.07 -1.61
C PRO A 53 10.34 9.32 -0.38
N ARG A 54 9.98 8.62 0.69
CA ARG A 54 10.75 8.60 1.93
C ARG A 54 11.75 7.45 1.88
N PHE A 55 12.78 7.53 2.71
CA PHE A 55 13.70 6.40 2.85
C PHE A 55 14.22 6.27 4.26
N THR A 56 14.56 5.05 4.65
CA THR A 56 15.09 4.71 5.97
C THR A 56 16.47 4.08 5.81
N VAL A 57 17.43 4.60 6.57
CA VAL A 57 18.79 4.09 6.65
C VAL A 57 18.99 3.41 7.99
N CYS A 58 19.46 2.18 7.94
CA CYS A 58 19.78 1.35 9.10
C CYS A 58 21.23 0.88 9.02
N PRO A 59 21.89 0.64 10.15
CA PRO A 59 23.13 -0.13 10.18
C PRO A 59 22.94 -1.49 9.48
N GLY A 60 23.93 -1.92 8.68
CA GLY A 60 23.86 -3.15 7.89
C GLY A 60 24.01 -4.43 8.72
N TYR A 61 24.27 -4.32 10.02
CA TYR A 61 24.47 -5.46 10.90
C TYR A 61 23.14 -6.18 11.18
N GLN A 62 22.85 -7.21 10.39
CA GLN A 62 22.02 -8.29 10.89
C GLN A 62 22.88 -9.02 11.92
N SER A 63 22.63 -8.79 13.22
CA SER A 63 23.15 -9.69 14.23
C SER A 63 22.52 -11.05 13.96
N ASN A 64 23.15 -11.90 13.14
CA ASN A 64 22.87 -13.31 13.16
C ASN A 64 23.15 -13.72 14.60
N GLY A 65 22.09 -14.01 15.34
CA GLY A 65 22.11 -14.25 16.78
C GLY A 65 22.83 -15.55 17.14
N SER A 66 24.13 -15.63 16.84
CA SER A 66 25.07 -16.52 17.48
C SER A 66 25.99 -15.68 18.38
N MET A 67 25.39 -14.97 19.33
CA MET A 67 26.06 -14.65 20.60
C MET A 67 25.90 -15.88 21.51
N THR A 68 26.38 -17.03 21.06
CA THR A 68 26.59 -18.19 21.92
C THR A 68 28.10 -18.41 21.99
N ASN A 69 28.60 -18.25 23.21
CA ASN A 69 29.84 -18.85 23.72
C ASN A 69 31.16 -18.14 23.41
N LYS A 70 31.45 -17.08 24.20
CA LYS A 70 32.55 -17.00 25.19
C LYS A 70 33.06 -15.56 25.34
N PRO A 71 33.23 -15.05 26.57
CA PRO A 71 34.04 -13.86 26.79
C PRO A 71 35.51 -14.26 26.64
N ARG A 72 36.18 -13.80 25.58
CA ARG A 72 37.64 -13.70 25.56
C ARG A 72 38.01 -12.28 25.96
N SER A 73 38.08 -12.08 27.27
CA SER A 73 38.78 -10.95 27.88
C SER A 73 40.27 -11.17 27.70
N THR A 74 40.93 -10.33 26.91
CA THR A 74 42.26 -9.78 27.23
C THR A 74 42.71 -8.88 26.09
N ALA A 75 43.21 -7.71 26.48
CA ALA A 75 43.89 -6.70 25.67
C ALA A 75 43.00 -5.75 24.85
N LEU A 76 42.47 -4.73 25.51
CA LEU A 76 42.46 -3.33 25.05
C LEU A 76 42.08 -2.43 26.23
N HIS A 77 43.10 -1.86 26.88
CA HIS A 77 43.05 -1.24 28.20
C HIS A 77 42.67 0.26 28.22
N HIS A 78 42.08 0.81 27.16
CA HIS A 78 41.70 2.23 27.10
C HIS A 78 40.31 2.45 26.51
N MET A 79 39.29 1.90 27.17
CA MET A 79 38.01 2.60 27.36
C MET A 79 37.22 1.81 28.40
N TRP A 80 36.98 2.44 29.55
CA TRP A 80 35.96 2.05 30.50
C TRP A 80 34.63 2.00 29.70
N PHE A 81 33.80 0.96 29.76
CA PHE A 81 33.12 0.48 30.96
C PHE A 81 32.90 -1.04 30.96
N ILE A 82 33.10 -1.62 32.14
CA ILE A 82 32.67 -2.97 32.52
C ILE A 82 31.15 -2.96 32.63
N VAL A 83 30.44 -3.76 31.82
CA VAL A 83 29.08 -4.21 32.14
C VAL A 83 29.18 -5.68 32.51
N ASN A 84 29.20 -5.91 33.81
CA ASN A 84 29.19 -7.21 34.45
C ASN A 84 27.93 -7.98 34.02
N GLU A 85 28.02 -9.29 33.78
CA GLU A 85 26.89 -10.15 33.35
C GLU A 85 25.70 -10.11 34.33
N THR A 86 25.90 -9.63 35.56
CA THR A 86 24.85 -9.42 36.56
C THR A 86 23.98 -8.17 36.33
N ALA A 87 24.38 -7.23 35.46
CA ALA A 87 23.60 -6.03 35.15
C ALA A 87 22.45 -6.28 34.15
N TYR A 88 22.43 -7.45 33.50
CA TYR A 88 21.33 -7.87 32.62
C TYR A 88 19.99 -8.02 33.35
N HIS A 89 19.97 -8.02 34.68
CA HIS A 89 18.73 -8.14 35.45
C HIS A 89 18.08 -6.81 35.84
N ASN A 90 18.68 -5.64 35.56
CA ASN A 90 18.09 -4.38 36.04
C ASN A 90 18.33 -3.12 35.19
N THR A 91 19.03 -3.21 34.05
CA THR A 91 19.12 -2.06 33.13
C THR A 91 17.95 -2.08 32.16
N SER A 92 17.03 -1.11 32.30
CA SER A 92 15.92 -0.94 31.38
C SER A 92 16.42 -0.73 29.95
N PHE A 93 15.69 -1.28 28.97
CA PHE A 93 15.89 -1.08 27.53
C PHE A 93 16.28 0.36 27.16
N ARG A 94 15.75 1.35 27.88
CA ARG A 94 16.01 2.77 27.69
C ARG A 94 17.50 3.15 27.83
N LYS A 95 18.27 2.52 28.72
CA LYS A 95 19.70 2.85 28.96
C LYS A 95 20.62 2.26 27.87
N MET A 96 20.35 1.03 27.43
CA MET A 96 21.14 0.36 26.38
C MET A 96 20.99 1.04 25.01
N TYR A 97 19.89 1.76 24.75
CA TYR A 97 19.64 2.48 23.49
C TYR A 97 20.06 3.96 23.48
N ILE A 98 20.45 4.51 24.62
CA ILE A 98 20.93 5.89 24.75
C ILE A 98 22.46 5.94 24.61
N ASP A 99 23.18 4.95 25.15
CA ASP A 99 24.66 4.96 25.15
C ASP A 99 25.29 4.58 23.80
N TYR A 100 24.57 3.89 22.90
CA TYR A 100 25.01 3.57 21.53
C TYR A 100 24.35 4.46 20.45
N GLY A 101 23.69 5.54 20.86
CA GLY A 101 23.05 6.48 19.95
C GLY A 101 24.07 7.29 19.18
N LEU A 102 24.62 6.74 18.08
CA LEU A 102 25.29 7.54 17.06
C LEU A 102 24.35 8.68 16.71
N SER A 103 24.74 9.92 17.04
CA SER A 103 23.95 11.08 16.61
C SER A 103 23.92 11.07 15.09
N ILE A 104 22.88 11.64 14.48
CA ILE A 104 22.85 11.78 13.03
C ILE A 104 24.09 12.53 12.52
N GLY A 105 24.64 13.45 13.31
CA GLY A 105 25.89 14.14 13.04
C GLY A 105 27.12 13.22 13.00
N ASP A 106 27.10 12.12 13.77
CA ASP A 106 28.17 11.11 13.77
C ASP A 106 28.02 10.11 12.61
N MET A 107 26.80 9.85 12.13
CA MET A 107 26.61 9.10 10.87
C MET A 107 26.88 9.96 9.63
N LEU A 108 26.47 11.23 9.65
CA LEU A 108 26.55 12.12 8.49
C LEU A 108 27.89 12.86 8.35
N GLY A 109 28.74 12.74 9.37
CA GLY A 109 29.98 13.48 9.51
C GLY A 109 29.70 14.95 9.77
N ARG A 110 29.98 15.40 10.99
CA ARG A 110 29.88 16.78 11.47
C ARG A 110 30.14 17.83 10.39
N ARG A 111 29.06 18.36 9.81
CA ARG A 111 28.86 19.75 9.37
C ARG A 111 27.41 19.97 8.95
N ILE A 112 26.47 19.70 9.84
CA ILE A 112 25.11 20.26 9.68
C ILE A 112 25.11 21.56 10.48
N GLU A 113 25.78 22.58 9.93
CA GLU A 113 26.17 23.79 10.67
C GLU A 113 25.01 24.73 11.06
N ASN A 114 23.75 24.36 10.82
CA ASN A 114 22.57 25.17 11.15
C ASN A 114 21.33 24.29 11.45
N GLU A 115 21.44 23.27 12.30
CA GLU A 115 20.25 22.47 12.68
C GLU A 115 19.44 23.13 13.80
N ASN A 116 18.20 23.50 13.48
CA ASN A 116 17.17 23.64 14.49
C ASN A 116 16.68 22.25 14.86
N THR A 117 17.18 21.71 15.98
CA THR A 117 16.60 20.51 16.59
C THR A 117 15.25 20.88 17.20
N SER A 118 14.18 20.22 16.77
CA SER A 118 12.85 20.33 17.40
C SER A 118 12.41 18.96 17.90
N ARG A 119 11.55 18.91 18.92
CA ARG A 119 10.80 17.69 19.25
C ARG A 119 9.46 17.69 18.52
N ASP A 120 9.03 16.55 18.00
CA ASP A 120 7.67 16.39 17.48
C ASP A 120 6.66 16.13 18.60
N SER A 121 5.41 15.84 18.23
CA SER A 121 4.32 15.56 19.17
C SER A 121 4.51 14.27 19.97
N THR A 122 5.37 13.34 19.53
CA THR A 122 5.73 12.13 20.27
C THR A 122 6.94 12.35 21.18
N GLY A 123 7.56 13.54 21.13
CA GLY A 123 8.74 13.89 21.89
C GLY A 123 10.04 13.41 21.25
N ASP A 124 9.98 12.89 20.01
CA ASP A 124 11.13 12.41 19.27
C ASP A 124 11.92 13.57 18.69
N VAL A 125 13.24 13.39 18.60
CA VAL A 125 14.15 14.42 18.06
C VAL A 125 14.05 14.43 16.55
N VAL A 126 13.66 15.60 16.01
CA VAL A 126 13.56 15.87 14.58
C VAL A 126 14.73 16.75 14.16
N TYR A 127 15.52 16.25 13.21
CA TYR A 127 16.62 17.00 12.61
C TYR A 127 16.13 17.63 11.30
N ARG A 128 16.03 18.96 11.24
CA ARG A 128 15.50 19.68 10.08
C ARG A 128 16.64 20.14 9.16
N THR A 129 16.47 19.91 7.87
CA THR A 129 17.30 20.43 6.79
C THR A 129 16.44 21.28 5.85
N PRO A 130 17.02 22.15 5.00
CA PRO A 130 16.23 22.90 4.01
C PRO A 130 15.42 22.04 3.05
N LYS A 131 15.79 20.76 2.85
CA LYS A 131 15.17 19.85 1.88
C LYS A 131 14.22 18.81 2.50
N GLY A 132 14.13 18.74 3.83
CA GLY A 132 13.47 17.63 4.53
C GLY A 132 13.91 17.53 5.98
N PHE A 133 13.42 16.51 6.67
CA PHE A 133 13.79 16.24 8.05
C PHE A 133 14.07 14.76 8.28
N TRP A 134 14.88 14.47 9.28
CA TRP A 134 15.18 13.11 9.71
C TRP A 134 14.45 12.81 11.00
N LEU A 135 13.82 11.63 11.02
CA LEU A 135 13.14 11.05 12.16
C LEU A 135 13.90 9.81 12.61
N ARG A 136 14.16 9.72 13.91
CA ARG A 136 14.63 8.47 14.51
C ARG A 136 13.47 7.47 14.50
N THR A 137 13.74 6.23 14.08
CA THR A 137 12.76 5.14 14.13
C THR A 137 13.42 3.88 14.67
N PHE A 138 12.62 3.03 15.33
CA PHE A 138 13.08 1.76 15.86
C PHE A 138 12.59 0.64 14.96
N LEU A 139 13.53 -0.08 14.36
CA LEU A 139 13.26 -1.31 13.63
C LEU A 139 13.70 -2.51 14.45
N LYS A 140 13.30 -3.71 14.01
CA LYS A 140 13.83 -4.98 14.56
C LYS A 140 15.37 -5.04 14.48
N SER A 141 15.97 -4.39 13.49
CA SER A 141 17.43 -4.28 13.34
C SER A 141 18.10 -3.26 14.29
N GLY A 142 17.32 -2.53 15.08
CA GLY A 142 17.82 -1.49 16.00
C GLY A 142 17.38 -0.08 15.61
N VAL A 143 18.21 0.90 15.95
CA VAL A 143 17.93 2.31 15.65
C VAL A 143 18.21 2.58 14.17
N CYS A 144 17.24 3.17 13.50
CA CYS A 144 17.35 3.62 12.12
C CYS A 144 16.92 5.08 12.00
N TYR A 145 17.22 5.68 10.86
CA TYR A 145 16.92 7.08 10.57
C TYR A 145 16.13 7.16 9.27
N MET A 146 14.93 7.71 9.38
CA MET A 146 14.04 7.94 8.25
C MET A 146 14.17 9.38 7.78
N TYR A 147 14.46 9.58 6.51
CA TYR A 147 14.38 10.88 5.87
C TYR A 147 12.98 11.10 5.29
N GLN A 148 12.39 12.23 5.63
CA GLN A 148 11.15 12.72 5.05
C GLN A 148 11.41 14.04 4.30
N PRO A 149 11.25 14.08 2.97
CA PRO A 149 11.40 15.32 2.21
C PRO A 149 10.33 16.34 2.61
N HIS A 150 10.68 17.63 2.54
CA HIS A 150 9.77 18.73 2.88
C HIS A 150 9.15 19.33 1.61
N GLY A 151 7.82 19.38 1.56
CA GLY A 151 7.03 20.10 0.55
C GLY A 151 6.96 19.45 -0.83
N GLN A 152 5.95 19.86 -1.59
CA GLN A 152 5.94 19.77 -3.05
C GLN A 152 6.94 20.82 -3.53
N GLN A 153 8.09 20.41 -4.06
CA GLN A 153 9.10 21.39 -4.49
C GLN A 153 8.60 22.10 -5.76
N ASP A 154 8.23 23.37 -5.62
CA ASP A 154 7.76 24.25 -6.71
C ASP A 154 8.79 24.51 -7.84
N ASN A 155 9.97 23.88 -7.79
CA ASN A 155 11.08 24.25 -8.66
C ASN A 155 11.21 23.34 -9.88
N LYS A 156 10.63 23.81 -10.99
CA LYS A 156 10.81 23.36 -12.39
C LYS A 156 12.29 23.34 -12.89
N ALA A 157 13.28 23.63 -12.03
CA ALA A 157 14.65 23.93 -12.45
C ALA A 157 15.62 22.73 -12.42
N SER A 158 15.26 21.60 -11.79
CA SER A 158 16.10 20.39 -11.86
C SER A 158 15.23 19.12 -11.83
N PRO A 159 15.29 18.26 -12.86
CA PRO A 159 14.58 16.98 -12.86
C PRO A 159 15.13 15.96 -11.83
N PHE A 160 16.19 16.31 -11.10
CA PHE A 160 16.83 15.43 -10.11
C PHE A 160 16.99 16.16 -8.77
N LEU A 161 16.19 15.78 -7.77
CA LEU A 161 16.05 16.52 -6.50
C LEU A 161 16.15 15.61 -5.27
N GLY A 162 17.22 14.83 -5.11
CA GLY A 162 17.45 14.07 -3.88
C GLY A 162 18.62 14.60 -3.04
N PRO A 163 18.72 14.16 -1.76
CA PRO A 163 19.86 14.48 -0.91
C PRO A 163 21.11 13.72 -1.33
N THR A 164 22.28 14.29 -1.06
CA THR A 164 23.54 13.54 -1.01
C THR A 164 23.92 13.34 0.44
N ILE A 165 24.06 12.08 0.83
CA ILE A 165 24.31 11.64 2.18
C ILE A 165 25.76 11.17 2.23
N ARG A 166 26.52 11.67 3.20
CA ARG A 166 27.83 11.13 3.51
C ARG A 166 27.66 10.19 4.69
N LEU A 167 28.07 8.95 4.58
CA LEU A 167 28.03 7.97 5.65
C LEU A 167 29.44 7.72 6.14
N LEU A 168 29.64 7.93 7.44
CA LEU A 168 30.88 7.61 8.15
C LEU A 168 30.97 6.12 8.41
N GLU A 169 32.16 5.55 8.22
CA GLU A 169 32.46 4.20 8.65
C GLU A 169 32.57 4.17 10.18
N HIS A 170 31.77 3.32 10.82
CA HIS A 170 31.95 3.09 12.25
C HIS A 170 33.11 2.09 12.43
N PRO A 171 34.12 2.40 13.26
CA PRO A 171 35.29 1.54 13.42
C PRO A 171 34.94 0.13 13.90
N GLU A 172 33.82 -0.05 14.60
CA GLU A 172 33.35 -1.38 15.03
C GLU A 172 32.89 -2.28 13.87
N PHE A 173 32.52 -1.74 12.69
CA PHE A 173 32.16 -2.54 11.51
C PHE A 173 33.38 -3.19 10.84
N THR A 174 34.56 -2.57 10.95
CA THR A 174 35.80 -3.06 10.29
C THR A 174 36.32 -4.39 10.85
N GLN A 175 36.02 -4.72 12.12
CA GLN A 175 36.63 -5.89 12.77
C GLN A 175 35.92 -7.22 12.48
N ARG A 176 34.72 -7.23 11.88
CA ARG A 176 33.93 -8.47 11.66
C ARG A 176 33.40 -8.58 10.23
N SER A 177 34.30 -8.60 9.24
CA SER A 177 34.24 -9.19 7.88
C SER A 177 32.92 -9.33 7.07
N THR A 178 31.77 -8.77 7.44
CA THR A 178 30.52 -8.85 6.67
C THR A 178 30.19 -7.51 6.05
N LYS A 179 30.93 -7.22 4.97
CA LYS A 179 30.72 -6.41 3.73
C LYS A 179 29.53 -5.43 3.55
N SER A 180 28.70 -5.14 4.54
CA SER A 180 27.61 -4.16 4.44
C SER A 180 27.60 -3.27 5.67
N SER A 181 27.98 -2.01 5.47
CA SER A 181 28.00 -1.00 6.52
C SER A 181 26.58 -0.47 6.79
N TYR A 182 25.78 -0.28 5.74
CA TYR A 182 24.42 0.26 5.88
C TYR A 182 23.41 -0.42 4.96
N MET A 183 22.14 -0.31 5.34
CA MET A 183 21.00 -0.75 4.56
C MET A 183 20.03 0.42 4.40
N MET A 184 19.68 0.73 3.15
CA MET A 184 18.71 1.75 2.82
C MET A 184 17.46 1.11 2.22
N ARG A 185 16.31 1.61 2.63
CA ARG A 185 14.99 1.18 2.14
C ARG A 185 14.19 2.38 1.72
N PHE A 186 13.51 2.28 0.59
CA PHE A 186 12.62 3.32 0.09
C PHE A 186 11.18 2.91 0.35
N HIS A 187 10.34 3.88 0.74
CA HIS A 187 8.93 3.67 1.03
C HIS A 187 8.12 4.89 0.57
N GLY A 188 6.84 4.65 0.29
CA GLY A 188 5.94 5.66 -0.27
C GLY A 188 5.39 6.60 0.78
N SER A 189 4.11 6.96 0.61
CA SER A 189 3.35 7.76 1.58
C SER A 189 3.04 7.00 2.88
N GLU A 190 3.09 5.66 2.84
CA GLU A 190 2.85 4.75 3.96
C GLU A 190 3.85 4.95 5.12
N VAL A 191 3.45 4.46 6.31
CA VAL A 191 4.29 4.51 7.51
C VAL A 191 5.52 3.60 7.30
N PRO A 192 6.74 4.03 7.65
CA PRO A 192 7.94 3.20 7.51
C PRO A 192 7.75 1.86 8.20
N PHE A 193 8.07 0.78 7.48
CA PHE A 193 7.99 -0.59 7.94
C PHE A 193 8.79 -0.80 9.23
N LYS A 194 8.11 -0.94 10.38
CA LYS A 194 8.80 -1.03 11.68
C LYS A 194 9.43 -2.41 12.00
N ALA A 195 9.01 -3.52 11.38
CA ALA A 195 9.65 -4.81 11.70
C ALA A 195 9.57 -5.92 10.66
N ILE A 196 8.78 -5.79 9.60
CA ILE A 196 8.53 -6.96 8.77
C ILE A 196 9.26 -6.88 7.44
N GLU A 197 10.54 -7.24 7.51
CA GLU A 197 11.39 -7.53 6.35
C GLU A 197 10.93 -8.79 5.59
N PHE A 198 10.09 -9.63 6.21
CA PHE A 198 9.78 -10.98 5.72
C PHE A 198 8.60 -11.05 4.73
N PHE A 199 7.64 -10.12 4.81
CA PHE A 199 6.40 -10.24 4.05
C PHE A 199 6.44 -9.56 2.69
N HIS A 200 7.27 -8.52 2.50
CA HIS A 200 7.37 -7.85 1.21
C HIS A 200 8.70 -8.14 0.53
N LYS A 201 8.66 -9.05 -0.44
CA LYS A 201 9.76 -9.25 -1.39
C LYS A 201 9.99 -8.03 -2.30
N ASP A 202 8.97 -7.17 -2.42
CA ASP A 202 8.94 -6.11 -3.42
C ASP A 202 9.46 -4.76 -2.92
N ILE A 203 9.85 -4.64 -1.65
CA ILE A 203 10.47 -3.39 -1.16
C ILE A 203 11.93 -3.36 -1.63
N PRO A 204 12.33 -2.35 -2.43
CA PRO A 204 13.69 -2.23 -2.88
C PRO A 204 14.63 -1.99 -1.70
N ARG A 205 15.55 -2.94 -1.49
CA ARG A 205 16.61 -2.87 -0.49
C ARG A 205 17.92 -2.53 -1.19
N VAL A 206 18.56 -1.44 -0.77
CA VAL A 206 19.90 -1.08 -1.20
C VAL A 206 20.89 -1.37 -0.08
N VAL A 207 21.80 -2.31 -0.33
CA VAL A 207 22.93 -2.57 0.55
C VAL A 207 24.08 -1.64 0.19
N ILE A 208 24.53 -0.89 1.18
CA ILE A 208 25.58 0.11 1.05
C ILE A 208 26.85 -0.47 1.66
N ARG A 209 27.91 -0.56 0.86
CA ARG A 209 29.23 -1.02 1.30
C ARG A 209 30.14 0.16 1.61
N GLU A 210 31.22 -0.13 2.32
CA GLU A 210 32.21 0.87 2.73
C GLU A 210 32.94 1.48 1.55
N ALA A 211 33.30 2.76 1.70
CA ALA A 211 34.09 3.54 0.74
C ALA A 211 33.53 3.57 -0.71
N GLU A 212 32.24 3.27 -0.89
CA GLU A 212 31.57 3.32 -2.19
C GLU A 212 30.90 4.68 -2.43
N ASN A 213 30.82 5.05 -3.71
CA ASN A 213 30.02 6.17 -4.18
C ASN A 213 28.81 5.60 -4.92
N LEU A 214 27.62 5.80 -4.35
CA LEU A 214 26.35 5.30 -4.89
C LEU A 214 25.54 6.44 -5.47
N LEU A 215 25.06 6.24 -6.70
CA LEU A 215 24.01 7.02 -7.30
C LEU A 215 22.73 6.18 -7.31
N ILE A 216 21.76 6.55 -6.48
CA ILE A 216 20.49 5.84 -6.39
C ILE A 216 19.41 6.68 -7.08
N THR A 217 18.89 6.20 -8.21
CA THR A 217 17.72 6.78 -8.85
C THR A 217 16.48 6.05 -8.36
N VAL A 218 15.49 6.81 -7.91
CA VAL A 218 14.26 6.30 -7.31
C VAL A 218 13.08 6.83 -8.09
N ARG A 219 12.23 5.92 -8.53
CA ARG A 219 10.99 6.22 -9.25
C ARG A 219 9.81 5.73 -8.42
N LEU A 220 8.85 6.61 -8.18
CA LEU A 220 7.60 6.28 -7.51
C LEU A 220 6.50 6.14 -8.56
N ASN A 221 5.89 4.96 -8.63
CA ASN A 221 4.75 4.67 -9.49
C ASN A 221 3.53 4.40 -8.62
N LYS A 222 2.36 4.88 -9.04
CA LYS A 222 1.11 4.73 -8.29
C LYS A 222 0.19 3.74 -8.99
N TYR A 223 -0.48 2.88 -8.23
CA TYR A 223 -1.43 1.92 -8.73
C TYR A 223 -2.77 2.15 -8.04
N LYS A 224 -3.76 2.60 -8.80
CA LYS A 224 -5.12 2.84 -8.31
C LYS A 224 -6.04 1.77 -8.87
N SER A 225 -6.52 0.88 -8.00
CA SER A 225 -7.42 -0.21 -8.34
C SER A 225 -8.80 0.00 -7.70
N PRO A 226 -9.91 -0.28 -8.40
CA PRO A 226 -11.22 -0.24 -7.81
C PRO A 226 -11.39 -1.46 -6.89
N SER A 227 -12.17 -1.30 -5.83
CA SER A 227 -12.54 -2.44 -4.98
C SER A 227 -13.58 -3.28 -5.71
N LEU A 228 -13.22 -4.51 -6.04
CA LEU A 228 -14.02 -5.47 -6.81
C LEU A 228 -14.62 -6.53 -5.88
N ARG A 229 -15.73 -7.16 -6.26
CA ARG A 229 -16.28 -8.30 -5.51
C ARG A 229 -15.32 -9.49 -5.49
N ARG A 230 -14.69 -9.77 -6.64
CA ARG A 230 -13.71 -10.87 -6.78
C ARG A 230 -12.35 -10.58 -6.14
N LYS A 231 -12.04 -9.30 -5.92
CA LYS A 231 -10.76 -8.83 -5.38
C LYS A 231 -11.00 -7.56 -4.57
N PRO A 232 -11.54 -7.68 -3.34
CA PRO A 232 -11.80 -6.52 -2.51
C PRO A 232 -10.47 -5.87 -2.10
N CYS A 233 -10.46 -4.55 -2.09
CA CYS A 233 -9.35 -3.75 -1.59
C CYS A 233 -9.84 -2.71 -0.58
N ASN A 234 -8.92 -2.26 0.28
CA ASN A 234 -9.16 -1.24 1.30
C ASN A 234 -8.95 0.17 0.72
N LYS A 235 -9.96 1.04 0.86
CA LYS A 235 -9.97 2.41 0.34
C LYS A 235 -9.47 3.45 1.34
N THR A 236 -9.13 3.06 2.57
CA THR A 236 -8.70 3.98 3.62
C THR A 236 -7.40 4.69 3.21
N PRO A 237 -7.35 6.03 3.21
CA PRO A 237 -6.12 6.77 2.91
C PRO A 237 -4.98 6.41 3.87
N GLY A 238 -3.77 6.24 3.36
CA GLY A 238 -2.60 5.85 4.16
C GLY A 238 -2.60 4.39 4.63
N TYR A 239 -3.62 3.60 4.28
CA TYR A 239 -3.61 2.16 4.52
C TYR A 239 -2.60 1.47 3.62
N SER A 240 -1.82 0.57 4.21
CA SER A 240 -1.02 -0.38 3.46
C SER A 240 -1.21 -1.80 3.97
N LEU A 241 -1.15 -2.76 3.05
CA LEU A 241 -1.22 -4.19 3.37
C LEU A 241 -0.12 -4.56 4.39
N SER A 242 1.07 -4.02 4.17
CA SER A 242 2.23 -4.19 5.05
C SER A 242 2.01 -3.67 6.47
N GLY A 243 1.41 -2.49 6.60
CA GLY A 243 1.08 -1.88 7.88
C GLY A 243 0.07 -2.74 8.65
N CYS A 244 -0.99 -3.18 7.97
CA CYS A 244 -2.00 -4.07 8.55
C CYS A 244 -1.39 -5.39 9.05
N LEU A 245 -0.60 -6.05 8.20
CA LEU A 245 0.07 -7.30 8.57
C LEU A 245 1.07 -7.10 9.71
N SER A 246 1.77 -5.97 9.73
CA SER A 246 2.68 -5.61 10.82
C SER A 246 1.97 -5.46 12.14
N GLN A 247 0.85 -4.70 12.16
CA GLN A 247 0.04 -4.53 13.36
C GLN A 247 -0.55 -5.86 13.84
N CYS A 248 -1.09 -6.68 12.94
CA CYS A 248 -1.60 -8.00 13.27
C CYS A 248 -0.52 -8.90 13.88
N PHE A 249 0.67 -8.94 13.27
CA PHE A 249 1.81 -9.70 13.79
C PHE A 249 2.24 -9.20 15.18
N TYR A 250 2.35 -7.88 15.37
CA TYR A 250 2.69 -7.32 16.68
C TYR A 250 1.64 -7.63 17.72
N GLN A 251 0.37 -7.62 17.35
CA GLN A 251 -0.72 -7.89 18.29
C GLN A 251 -0.64 -9.34 18.77
N LYS A 252 -0.48 -10.29 17.85
CA LYS A 252 -0.25 -11.71 18.20
C LYS A 252 1.02 -11.89 19.04
N GLN A 253 2.09 -11.16 18.71
CA GLN A 253 3.34 -11.22 19.46
C GLN A 253 3.19 -10.64 20.88
N LYS A 254 2.48 -9.52 21.03
CA LYS A 254 2.16 -8.88 22.31
C LYS A 254 1.29 -9.79 23.17
N GLU A 255 0.27 -10.44 22.60
CA GLU A 255 -0.57 -11.41 23.31
C GLU A 255 0.23 -12.61 23.83
N LYS A 256 1.19 -13.08 23.03
CA LYS A 256 2.06 -14.19 23.42
C LYS A 256 3.07 -13.82 24.52
N ILE A 257 3.71 -12.65 24.42
CA ILE A 257 4.80 -12.26 25.33
C ILE A 257 4.27 -11.50 26.55
N GLY A 258 3.14 -10.81 26.43
CA GLY A 258 2.56 -9.95 27.46
C GLY A 258 3.16 -8.54 27.53
N CYS A 259 3.95 -8.12 26.55
CA CYS A 259 4.56 -6.79 26.50
C CYS A 259 4.81 -6.31 25.05
N THR A 260 5.06 -5.01 24.88
CA THR A 260 5.34 -4.39 23.57
C THR A 260 6.84 -4.14 23.40
N MET A 261 7.36 -4.44 22.21
CA MET A 261 8.75 -4.15 21.85
C MET A 261 8.86 -2.72 21.31
N PRO A 262 10.05 -2.08 21.35
CA PRO A 262 10.22 -0.69 20.92
C PRO A 262 9.85 -0.39 19.45
N TRP A 263 9.91 -1.40 18.58
CA TRP A 263 9.52 -1.29 17.17
C TRP A 263 8.05 -1.64 16.93
N MET A 264 7.31 -2.09 17.95
CA MET A 264 5.89 -2.37 17.84
C MET A 264 5.12 -1.07 18.02
N ASP A 265 4.32 -0.73 17.02
CA ASP A 265 3.43 0.44 17.08
C ASP A 265 2.12 0.06 17.79
N LEU A 266 2.24 -0.37 19.05
CA LEU A 266 1.13 -0.83 19.87
C LEU A 266 1.21 -0.21 21.26
N ASP A 267 0.05 0.14 21.80
CA ASP A 267 -0.06 0.55 23.20
C ASP A 267 0.27 -0.61 24.13
N GLY A 268 0.89 -0.32 25.27
CA GLY A 268 1.14 -1.33 26.31
C GLY A 268 2.42 -1.10 27.09
N LYS A 269 2.65 -1.97 28.07
CA LYS A 269 3.89 -1.97 28.85
C LYS A 269 5.03 -2.47 27.96
N GLY A 270 6.05 -1.64 27.80
CA GLY A 270 7.28 -2.02 27.11
C GLY A 270 7.97 -3.21 27.78
N CYS A 271 8.51 -4.12 26.98
CA CYS A 271 9.28 -5.25 27.49
C CYS A 271 10.55 -4.77 28.20
N THR A 272 10.84 -5.30 29.40
CA THR A 272 12.06 -4.97 30.15
C THR A 272 13.27 -5.78 29.69
N PHE A 273 13.05 -6.96 29.11
CA PHE A 273 14.09 -7.87 28.62
C PHE A 273 13.68 -8.47 27.27
N TYR A 274 14.67 -8.70 26.40
CA TYR A 274 14.49 -9.40 25.16
C TYR A 274 15.09 -10.79 25.28
N SER A 275 14.25 -11.79 25.53
CA SER A 275 14.64 -13.18 25.28
C SER A 275 14.52 -13.47 23.78
N ARG A 276 15.49 -14.20 23.22
CA ARG A 276 15.38 -14.75 21.86
C ARG A 276 14.19 -15.69 21.73
N ASP A 277 13.74 -16.29 22.83
CA ASP A 277 12.57 -17.18 22.87
C ASP A 277 11.26 -16.44 22.55
N PHE A 278 11.28 -15.11 22.60
CA PHE A 278 10.15 -14.25 22.23
C PHE A 278 10.05 -13.97 20.73
N ALA A 279 11.08 -14.33 19.96
CA ALA A 279 10.97 -14.34 18.52
C ALA A 279 10.07 -15.52 18.14
N ILE A 280 8.78 -15.25 17.92
CA ILE A 280 7.99 -16.10 17.04
C ILE A 280 8.79 -16.06 15.73
N PRO A 281 9.45 -17.16 15.32
CA PRO A 281 10.08 -17.17 14.01
C PRO A 281 8.95 -16.80 13.05
N PRO A 282 9.14 -15.87 12.11
CA PRO A 282 8.16 -15.68 11.07
C PRO A 282 8.02 -17.06 10.42
N THR A 283 6.97 -17.78 10.78
CA THR A 283 6.53 -18.95 10.04
C THR A 283 6.43 -18.46 8.62
N SER A 284 6.94 -19.22 7.66
CA SER A 284 7.24 -18.80 6.29
C SER A 284 6.03 -18.34 5.45
N GLY A 285 4.90 -18.03 6.09
CA GLY A 285 3.68 -17.49 5.48
C GLY A 285 3.10 -16.36 6.32
N TYR A 286 2.26 -15.57 5.67
CA TYR A 286 1.39 -14.59 6.31
C TYR A 286 0.56 -15.29 7.39
N PRO A 287 0.27 -14.64 8.54
CA PRO A 287 -0.74 -15.18 9.43
C PRO A 287 -2.07 -15.16 8.67
N GLU A 288 -2.57 -16.33 8.29
CA GLU A 288 -3.78 -16.48 7.45
C GLU A 288 -4.99 -15.76 8.07
N ASP A 289 -5.00 -15.60 9.40
CA ASP A 289 -6.11 -15.00 10.14
C ASP A 289 -6.12 -13.46 10.20
N CYS A 290 -5.18 -12.74 9.57
CA CYS A 290 -5.12 -11.28 9.75
C CYS A 290 -6.23 -10.50 9.01
N GLY A 291 -6.93 -11.12 8.06
CA GLY A 291 -8.01 -10.45 7.31
C GLY A 291 -7.59 -9.19 6.53
N CYS A 292 -6.28 -8.98 6.32
CA CYS A 292 -5.75 -7.78 5.67
C CYS A 292 -6.02 -7.84 4.15
N LEU A 293 -6.78 -6.87 3.65
CA LEU A 293 -7.03 -6.69 2.22
C LEU A 293 -5.89 -5.90 1.55
N PRO A 294 -5.64 -6.04 0.24
CA PRO A 294 -4.75 -5.15 -0.47
C PRO A 294 -5.26 -3.70 -0.42
N ALA A 295 -4.36 -2.72 -0.51
CA ALA A 295 -4.75 -1.32 -0.64
C ALA A 295 -5.33 -1.05 -2.04
N CYS A 296 -6.35 -0.20 -2.14
CA CYS A 296 -6.86 0.24 -3.45
C CYS A 296 -5.93 1.28 -4.11
N LEU A 297 -5.12 1.97 -3.31
CA LEU A 297 -4.07 2.85 -3.76
C LEU A 297 -2.75 2.30 -3.24
N GLU A 298 -1.87 1.89 -4.15
CA GLU A 298 -0.58 1.30 -3.82
C GLU A 298 0.55 2.09 -4.45
N ASP A 299 1.54 2.43 -3.63
CA ASP A 299 2.78 3.08 -4.04
C ASP A 299 3.81 1.98 -4.35
N ARG A 300 4.32 1.95 -5.58
CA ARG A 300 5.39 1.03 -6.00
C ARG A 300 6.65 1.82 -6.29
N ILE A 301 7.75 1.40 -5.68
CA ILE A 301 9.03 2.09 -5.83
C ILE A 301 10.00 1.23 -6.61
N ASP A 302 10.49 1.79 -7.71
CA ASP A 302 11.55 1.20 -8.50
C ASP A 302 12.88 1.92 -8.19
N VAL A 303 13.92 1.14 -7.92
CA VAL A 303 15.23 1.67 -7.50
C VAL A 303 16.31 1.17 -8.43
N ILE A 304 17.01 2.11 -9.06
CA ILE A 304 18.16 1.86 -9.92
C ILE A 304 19.41 2.32 -9.19
N VAL A 305 20.34 1.39 -8.95
CA VAL A 305 21.58 1.66 -8.21
C VAL A 305 22.77 1.70 -9.17
N GLY A 306 23.26 2.89 -9.45
CA GLY A 306 24.55 3.12 -10.09
C GLY A 306 25.67 3.11 -9.03
N ARG A 307 26.72 2.33 -9.25
CA ARG A 307 27.91 2.32 -8.40
C ARG A 307 29.07 2.94 -9.16
N SER A 308 29.73 3.93 -8.56
CA SER A 308 30.95 4.49 -9.11
C SER A 308 32.17 3.72 -8.58
N PRO A 309 33.14 3.38 -9.46
CA PRO A 309 34.37 2.69 -9.05
C PRO A 309 35.35 3.62 -8.31
N ILE A 310 35.06 4.91 -8.18
CA ILE A 310 35.92 5.87 -7.50
C ILE A 310 35.88 5.55 -6.01
N VAL A 311 36.84 4.74 -5.55
CA VAL A 311 37.04 4.41 -4.15
C VAL A 311 37.48 5.67 -3.43
N ASN A 312 36.67 6.11 -2.47
CA ASN A 312 37.03 7.23 -1.64
C ASN A 312 38.11 6.80 -0.64
N ARG A 313 39.33 7.32 -0.78
CA ARG A 313 40.47 6.99 0.10
C ARG A 313 40.27 7.42 1.56
N LYS A 314 39.25 8.23 1.86
CA LYS A 314 39.01 8.78 3.20
C LYS A 314 38.03 7.95 4.06
N GLY A 315 37.64 6.75 3.64
CA GLY A 315 36.74 5.88 4.41
C GLY A 315 35.30 6.37 4.52
N TYR A 316 34.89 7.37 3.73
CA TYR A 316 33.49 7.78 3.65
C TYR A 316 32.80 7.12 2.47
N THR A 317 31.55 6.73 2.69
CA THR A 317 30.64 6.34 1.63
C THR A 317 29.77 7.54 1.26
N TYR A 318 29.65 7.86 -0.02
CA TYR A 318 28.69 8.88 -0.47
C TYR A 318 27.51 8.23 -1.17
N VAL A 319 26.31 8.66 -0.81
CA VAL A 319 25.07 8.19 -1.42
C VAL A 319 24.31 9.40 -1.96
N THR A 320 24.35 9.58 -3.26
CA THR A 320 23.54 10.59 -3.96
C THR A 320 22.25 9.95 -4.39
N ILE A 321 21.13 10.47 -3.89
CA ILE A 321 19.80 10.02 -4.26
C ILE A 321 19.24 10.98 -5.31
N LYS A 322 18.60 10.44 -6.34
CA LYS A 322 17.87 11.18 -7.37
C LYS A 322 16.44 10.69 -7.40
N PHE A 323 15.49 11.57 -7.10
CA PHE A 323 14.08 11.28 -7.30
C PHE A 323 13.69 11.66 -8.72
N GLU A 324 12.99 10.75 -9.40
CA GLU A 324 12.34 11.04 -10.67
C GLU A 324 11.01 11.74 -10.40
N TYR A 325 10.80 12.89 -11.04
CA TYR A 325 9.63 13.74 -10.77
C TYR A 325 8.36 13.27 -11.49
N GLU A 326 8.49 12.48 -12.54
CA GLU A 326 7.35 11.96 -13.30
C GLU A 326 6.98 10.57 -12.77
N ALA A 327 5.81 10.47 -12.14
CA ALA A 327 5.23 9.21 -11.71
C ALA A 327 4.30 8.66 -12.81
N GLU A 328 4.39 7.36 -13.08
CA GLU A 328 3.31 6.66 -13.77
C GLU A 328 2.23 6.31 -12.76
N THR A 329 1.05 6.91 -12.90
CA THR A 329 -0.16 6.53 -12.18
C THR A 329 -0.98 5.58 -13.07
N ARG A 330 -1.00 4.30 -12.71
CA ARG A 330 -1.82 3.28 -13.38
C ARG A 330 -3.20 3.24 -12.72
N ILE A 331 -4.20 3.76 -13.43
CA ILE A 331 -5.57 3.81 -12.95
C ILE A 331 -6.34 2.68 -13.61
N THR A 332 -6.77 1.73 -12.79
CA THR A 332 -7.71 0.70 -13.18
C THR A 332 -9.12 1.19 -12.89
N THR A 333 -10.01 1.11 -13.87
CA THR A 333 -11.43 1.45 -13.73
C THR A 333 -12.29 0.28 -14.19
N LEU A 334 -13.54 0.23 -13.75
CA LEU A 334 -14.51 -0.71 -14.30
C LEU A 334 -14.81 -0.30 -15.73
N SER A 335 -14.53 -1.19 -16.69
CA SER A 335 -14.83 -0.95 -18.10
C SER A 335 -16.31 -1.11 -18.41
N TYR A 336 -17.07 -1.72 -17.50
CA TYR A 336 -18.50 -1.96 -17.63
C TYR A 336 -19.21 -1.70 -16.30
N SER A 337 -19.99 -0.63 -16.25
CA SER A 337 -20.72 -0.18 -15.07
C SER A 337 -22.19 -0.61 -15.11
N ILE A 338 -22.91 -0.38 -14.00
CA ILE A 338 -24.36 -0.61 -13.98
C ILE A 338 -25.12 0.29 -14.96
N ARG A 339 -24.58 1.46 -15.29
CA ARG A 339 -25.18 2.38 -16.27
C ARG A 339 -25.11 1.79 -17.66
N ASP A 340 -23.96 1.18 -17.99
CA ASP A 340 -23.75 0.49 -19.27
C ASP A 340 -24.66 -0.72 -19.39
N LEU A 341 -24.84 -1.49 -18.30
CA LEU A 341 -25.81 -2.59 -18.24
C LEU A 341 -27.23 -2.13 -18.56
N VAL A 342 -27.70 -1.08 -17.89
CA VAL A 342 -29.05 -0.56 -18.08
C VAL A 342 -29.22 0.03 -19.49
N ALA A 343 -28.20 0.71 -20.00
CA ALA A 343 -28.22 1.27 -21.35
C ALA A 343 -28.27 0.16 -22.42
N ASN A 344 -27.46 -0.89 -22.30
CA ASN A 344 -27.43 -2.00 -23.25
C ASN A 344 -28.72 -2.82 -23.20
N VAL A 345 -29.16 -3.21 -22.00
CA VAL A 345 -30.44 -3.94 -21.82
C VAL A 345 -31.61 -3.09 -22.31
N GLY A 346 -31.65 -1.80 -21.97
CA GLY A 346 -32.66 -0.87 -22.46
C GLY A 346 -32.63 -0.70 -23.98
N GLY A 347 -31.44 -0.65 -24.58
CA GLY A 347 -31.24 -0.61 -26.03
C GLY A 347 -31.77 -1.87 -26.72
N HIS A 348 -31.50 -3.06 -26.17
CA HIS A 348 -32.05 -4.32 -26.68
C HIS A 348 -33.58 -4.36 -26.55
N ILE A 349 -34.15 -3.98 -25.40
CA ILE A 349 -35.60 -3.89 -25.22
C ILE A 349 -36.22 -2.96 -26.27
N GLY A 350 -35.63 -1.77 -26.45
CA GLY A 350 -36.10 -0.78 -27.43
C GLY A 350 -36.02 -1.29 -28.87
N LEU A 351 -34.93 -1.98 -29.23
CA LEU A 351 -34.73 -2.56 -30.57
C LEU A 351 -35.72 -3.68 -30.87
N PHE A 352 -35.91 -4.63 -29.95
CA PHE A 352 -36.74 -5.82 -30.18
C PHE A 352 -38.24 -5.53 -30.09
N LEU A 353 -38.66 -4.66 -29.17
CA LEU A 353 -40.08 -4.36 -28.98
C LEU A 353 -40.54 -3.14 -29.78
N GLY A 354 -39.62 -2.30 -30.28
CA GLY A 354 -39.94 -0.99 -30.84
C GLY A 354 -40.60 -0.05 -29.82
N THR A 355 -40.55 -0.41 -28.53
CA THR A 355 -41.17 0.34 -27.43
C THR A 355 -40.11 0.74 -26.43
N SER A 356 -40.10 2.01 -26.02
CA SER A 356 -39.23 2.45 -24.93
C SER A 356 -39.78 1.98 -23.57
N ILE A 357 -38.95 2.04 -22.52
CA ILE A 357 -39.40 1.82 -21.13
C ILE A 357 -40.61 2.71 -20.80
N LEU A 358 -40.64 3.94 -21.32
CA LEU A 358 -41.75 4.86 -21.11
C LEU A 358 -43.05 4.33 -21.74
N SER A 359 -42.98 3.73 -22.93
CA SER A 359 -44.13 3.09 -23.58
C SER A 359 -44.66 1.91 -22.77
N LEU A 360 -43.78 1.10 -22.17
CA LEU A 360 -44.17 0.00 -21.29
C LEU A 360 -44.82 0.51 -20.01
N LEU A 361 -44.25 1.55 -19.39
CA LEU A 361 -44.83 2.19 -18.20
C LEU A 361 -46.22 2.77 -18.49
N LEU A 362 -46.38 3.49 -19.61
CA LEU A 362 -47.68 4.06 -20.01
C LEU A 362 -48.74 2.97 -20.24
N ARG A 363 -48.37 1.87 -20.93
CA ARG A 363 -49.27 0.73 -21.12
C ARG A 363 -49.61 0.04 -19.79
N GLY A 364 -48.63 -0.12 -18.91
CA GLY A 364 -48.82 -0.68 -17.58
C GLY A 364 -49.78 0.16 -16.73
N PHE A 365 -49.63 1.49 -16.74
CA PHE A 365 -50.54 2.41 -16.07
C PHE A 365 -51.96 2.31 -16.62
N ALA A 366 -52.13 2.29 -17.95
CA ALA A 366 -53.45 2.13 -18.56
C ALA A 366 -54.10 0.78 -18.19
N ALA A 367 -53.34 -0.31 -18.16
CA ALA A 367 -53.84 -1.63 -17.75
C ALA A 367 -54.23 -1.67 -16.26
N LEU A 368 -53.42 -1.05 -15.39
CA LEU A 368 -53.74 -0.91 -13.97
C LEU A 368 -55.00 -0.08 -13.75
N GLN A 369 -55.19 0.99 -14.54
CA GLN A 369 -56.38 1.82 -14.48
C GLN A 369 -57.64 1.04 -14.90
N GLU A 370 -57.54 0.19 -15.92
CA GLU A 370 -58.66 -0.67 -16.34
C GLU A 370 -59.01 -1.74 -15.30
N LEU A 371 -58.01 -2.37 -14.69
CA LEU A 371 -58.22 -3.30 -13.58
C LEU A 371 -58.87 -2.62 -12.37
N HIS A 372 -58.44 -1.39 -12.06
CA HIS A 372 -59.06 -0.60 -11.01
C HIS A 372 -60.52 -0.26 -11.34
N ARG A 373 -60.82 0.07 -12.61
CA ARG A 373 -62.17 0.35 -13.08
C ARG A 373 -63.08 -0.87 -12.98
N GLN A 374 -62.60 -2.06 -13.36
CA GLN A 374 -63.36 -3.31 -13.20
C GLN A 374 -63.70 -3.61 -11.73
N LYS A 375 -62.78 -3.30 -10.81
CA LYS A 375 -63.00 -3.51 -9.37
C LYS A 375 -64.03 -2.53 -8.77
N GLN A 376 -64.24 -1.38 -9.41
CA GLN A 376 -65.20 -0.36 -8.97
C GLN A 376 -66.58 -0.48 -9.63
N SER A 377 -66.77 -1.36 -10.62
CA SER A 377 -68.11 -1.64 -11.13
C SER A 377 -68.95 -2.26 -10.01
N PRO A 378 -69.95 -1.54 -9.45
CA PRO A 378 -70.80 -2.09 -8.43
C PRO A 378 -71.51 -3.30 -9.03
N VAL A 379 -71.48 -4.42 -8.32
CA VAL A 379 -72.33 -5.57 -8.61
C VAL A 379 -73.76 -5.04 -8.55
N ILE A 380 -74.36 -4.79 -9.72
CA ILE A 380 -75.79 -4.56 -9.83
C ILE A 380 -76.41 -5.90 -9.45
N SER A 381 -76.70 -6.05 -8.16
CA SER A 381 -77.55 -7.11 -7.64
C SER A 381 -78.93 -6.87 -8.27
N ILE A 382 -79.22 -7.60 -9.35
CA ILE A 382 -80.56 -7.66 -9.91
C ILE A 382 -81.41 -8.36 -8.85
N GLN A 383 -82.07 -7.55 -8.03
CA GLN A 383 -83.07 -8.00 -7.08
C GLN A 383 -84.32 -8.31 -7.88
N SER A 384 -84.46 -9.59 -8.21
CA SER A 384 -85.67 -10.18 -8.80
C SER A 384 -86.72 -10.37 -7.70
N ASP A 385 -87.43 -9.30 -7.37
CA ASP A 385 -88.75 -9.37 -6.75
C ASP A 385 -89.75 -9.16 -7.91
N GLY A 386 -90.57 -10.11 -8.37
CA GLY A 386 -91.12 -11.25 -7.66
C GLY A 386 -92.51 -10.97 -7.10
N LYS A 387 -93.38 -10.21 -7.80
CA LYS A 387 -94.83 -10.44 -7.93
C LYS A 387 -95.54 -9.38 -8.77
#